data_AF-A0A316M7A9-F1
#
_entry.id   AF-A0A316M7A9-F1
#
_cell.length_a   1.000
_cell.length_b   1.000
_cell.length_c   1.000
_cell.angle_alpha   90.00
_cell.angle_beta   90.00
_cell.angle_gamma   90.00
#
_symmetry.space_group_name_H-M   'P 1'
#
loop_
_entity.id
_entity.type
_entity.pdbx_description
1 polymer ?
#
loop_
_entity_poly.entity_id
_entity_poly.type
_entity_poly.pdbx_seq_one_letter_code
_entity_poly.pdbx_strand_id
1 'polypeptide(L)' 'MKYYNEKRIKEKLGWISPVKYRLILLAA' A
#
# COMPACT_ATOMS: atom_id res chain seq x y z
N MET A 1 13.63 -7.38 -3.98
CA MET A 1 12.71 -6.99 -2.88
C MET A 1 11.59 -6.04 -3.32
N LYS A 2 11.87 -5.03 -4.16
CA LYS A 2 10.90 -4.00 -4.62
C LYS A 2 9.62 -4.56 -5.28
N TYR A 3 9.78 -5.53 -6.20
CA TYR A 3 8.69 -6.16 -6.96
C TYR A 3 7.68 -6.93 -6.10
N TYR A 4 8.13 -7.52 -4.99
CA TYR A 4 7.26 -8.28 -4.07
C TYR A 4 6.41 -7.36 -3.18
N ASN A 5 6.99 -6.22 -2.76
CA ASN A 5 6.27 -5.24 -1.95
C ASN A 5 5.17 -4.55 -2.75
N GLU A 6 5.42 -4.16 -4.00
CA GLU A 6 4.39 -3.51 -4.84
C GLU A 6 3.20 -4.45 -5.11
N LYS A 7 3.45 -5.76 -5.24
CA LYS A 7 2.41 -6.78 -5.37
C LYS A 7 1.57 -6.88 -4.08
N ARG A 8 2.21 -6.96 -2.92
CA ARG A 8 1.54 -7.05 -1.60
C ARG A 8 0.76 -5.78 -1.25
N ILE A 9 1.29 -4.62 -1.63
CA ILE A 9 0.64 -3.32 -1.49
C ILE A 9 -0.65 -3.33 -2.33
N LYS A 10 -0.58 -3.72 -3.60
CA LYS A 10 -1.75 -3.80 -4.49
C LYS A 10 -2.81 -4.80 -4.00
N GLU A 11 -2.40 -5.95 -3.47
CA GLU A 11 -3.33 -6.95 -2.89
C GLU A 11 -4.01 -6.44 -1.61
N LYS A 12 -3.29 -5.74 -0.73
CA LYS A 12 -3.85 -5.16 0.50
C LYS A 12 -4.65 -3.87 0.25
N LEU A 13 -4.36 -3.19 -0.86
CA LEU A 13 -5.00 -1.97 -1.33
C LEU A 13 -6.35 -2.17 -2.02
N GLY A 14 -6.83 -3.41 -2.19
CA GLY A 14 -7.98 -3.76 -3.04
C GLY A 14 -9.26 -2.90 -2.90
N TRP A 15 -9.39 -2.10 -1.83
CA TRP A 15 -10.49 -1.15 -1.62
C TRP A 15 -10.06 0.21 -1.01
N ILE A 16 -8.75 0.45 -0.84
CA ILE A 16 -8.21 1.67 -0.21
C ILE A 16 -7.57 2.54 -1.28
N SER A 17 -7.95 3.82 -1.35
CA SER A 17 -7.32 4.78 -2.26
C SER A 17 -5.80 4.84 -2.03
N PRO A 18 -4.97 4.88 -3.09
CA PRO A 18 -3.51 4.89 -2.99
C PRO A 18 -2.97 5.99 -2.05
N VAL A 19 -3.66 7.13 -1.99
CA VAL A 19 -3.30 8.25 -1.11
C VAL A 19 -3.53 7.91 0.36
N LYS A 20 -4.68 7.31 0.69
CA LYS A 20 -5.03 6.91 2.07
C LYS A 20 -4.05 5.87 2.61
N TYR A 21 -3.57 4.97 1.75
CA TYR A 21 -2.56 4.00 2.14
C TYR A 21 -1.20 4.63 2.44
N ARG A 22 -0.75 5.58 1.62
CA ARG A 22 0.47 6.33 1.89
C ARG A 22 0.37 7.08 3.21
N LEU A 23 -0.78 7.69 3.51
CA LEU A 23 -1.00 8.38 4.78
C LEU A 23 -0.96 7.42 5.98
N ILE A 24 -1.61 6.25 5.90
CA ILE A 24 -1.56 5.23 6.96
C ILE A 24 -0.13 4.70 7.16
N LEU A 25 0.62 4.49 6.08
CA LEU A 25 2.01 4.05 6.15
C LEU A 25 2.96 5.08 6.77
N LEU A 26 2.71 6.37 6.58
CA LEU A 26 3.54 7.45 7.13
C LEU A 26 3.12 7.84 8.56
N ALA A 27 1.91 7.47 8.99
CA ALA A 27 1.39 7.75 10.31
C ALA A 27 1.68 6.66 11.35
N ALA A 28 2.23 5.52 10.92
CA ALA A 28 2.67 4.40 11.77
C ALA A 28 4.20 4.38 11.85
#